data_AF-A0AAD8BR81-F1
#
_entry.id   AF-A0AAD8BR81-F1
#
_cell.length_a   1.000
_cell.length_b   1.000
_cell.length_c   1.000
_cell.angle_alpha   90.00
_cell.angle_beta   90.00
_cell.angle_gamma   90.00
#
_symmetry.space_group_name_H-M   'P 1'
#
loop_
_entity.id
_entity.type
_entity.pdbx_description
1 polymer ?
#
loop_
_entity_poly.entity_id
_entity_poly.type
_entity_poly.pdbx_seq_one_letter_code
_entity_poly.pdbx_strand_id
1 'polypeptide(L)'
;MAVTRSQTYVHLIGEPVQLFNENMLPTTREVLQVFYHHHNNEKLSKTESITVTVREVCEIWARARVPSAEERNIIHKLKLLVDKHRTVCRNKTRGGTAQMARESNFEAYMNGPFDIAHHDAMNRIKIEEDRVFLVDQRTVRKYVMGKIDQQLTAVEGRRAVRIQREAELRTKEDRRLNDLAQASAPASASLNNGDTSYISDLDEESSTELSDYNPECKSSDSSDTQDQTQQKRAKISANEAVCPQLAAALYCTSVSNRDAAYILHAAATTYGQNASGMSLSVSSIRRTRSKRHIQAAGDVKSAFNRDGSLAIHFDGTLLPSIAGGPGKEDRVAIIVTGHTTEKLLAIPKVVQGTGEQIAKAAAETITDWELTNSIAGMSFDTTAANTDHLNGTCVLLEQKLGLPTPHP
;
A
#
# COMPACT_ATOMS: atom_id res chain seq x y z
N MET A 1 -14.60 20.23 -46.10
CA MET A 1 -15.27 21.51 -45.77
C MET A 1 -15.04 21.77 -44.30
N ALA A 2 -14.37 22.87 -43.95
CA ALA A 2 -14.10 23.21 -42.55
C ALA A 2 -15.41 23.64 -41.87
N VAL A 3 -15.82 22.88 -40.86
CA VAL A 3 -17.00 23.19 -40.03
C VAL A 3 -16.59 24.31 -39.06
N THR A 4 -17.29 25.43 -39.08
CA THR A 4 -17.04 26.57 -38.19
C THR A 4 -17.38 26.21 -36.74
N ARG A 5 -16.57 26.68 -35.78
CA ARG A 5 -16.67 26.41 -34.31
C ARG A 5 -18.07 26.59 -33.70
N SER A 6 -18.93 27.39 -34.32
CA SER A 6 -20.31 27.64 -33.90
C SER A 6 -21.30 26.52 -34.25
N GLN A 7 -20.96 25.58 -35.15
CA GLN A 7 -21.85 24.47 -35.53
C GLN A 7 -21.71 23.21 -34.66
N THR A 8 -20.60 23.05 -33.94
CA THR A 8 -20.33 21.87 -33.10
C THR A 8 -20.72 22.07 -31.63
N TYR A 9 -21.12 23.27 -31.23
CA TYR A 9 -21.44 23.60 -29.84
C TYR A 9 -22.68 22.84 -29.33
N VAL A 10 -22.54 22.11 -28.23
CA VAL A 10 -23.63 21.42 -27.55
C VAL A 10 -24.05 22.23 -26.33
N HIS A 11 -25.32 22.65 -26.29
CA HIS A 11 -25.88 23.46 -25.20
C HIS A 11 -25.63 22.83 -23.80
N LEU A 12 -25.18 23.65 -22.85
CA LEU A 12 -24.74 23.33 -21.48
C LEU A 12 -23.43 22.51 -21.35
N ILE A 13 -23.03 21.79 -22.40
CA ILE A 13 -21.86 20.93 -22.38
C ILE A 13 -20.61 21.66 -22.88
N GLY A 14 -20.73 22.38 -23.99
CA GLY A 14 -19.62 23.07 -24.66
C GLY A 14 -19.24 22.44 -26.01
N GLU A 15 -17.98 22.62 -26.42
CA GLU A 15 -17.45 21.97 -27.62
C GLU A 15 -17.17 20.47 -27.35
N PRO A 16 -17.52 19.56 -28.28
CA PRO A 16 -17.12 18.16 -28.22
C PRO A 16 -15.60 18.02 -28.23
N VAL A 17 -15.08 17.11 -27.40
CA VAL A 17 -13.64 16.86 -27.25
C VAL A 17 -13.38 15.42 -27.67
N GLN A 18 -12.29 15.19 -28.42
CA GLN A 18 -11.95 13.86 -28.94
C GLN A 18 -11.37 12.93 -27.86
N LEU A 19 -10.63 13.47 -26.89
CA LEU A 19 -9.91 12.69 -25.88
C LEU A 19 -10.21 13.18 -24.48
N PHE A 20 -10.22 12.25 -23.53
CA PHE A 20 -10.30 12.57 -22.11
C PHE A 20 -9.00 13.18 -21.59
N ASN A 21 -9.10 13.93 -20.50
CA ASN A 21 -7.94 14.25 -19.68
C ASN A 21 -7.45 12.97 -19.00
N GLU A 22 -6.21 12.56 -19.29
CA GLU A 22 -5.66 11.30 -18.80
C GLU A 22 -5.22 11.34 -17.34
N ASN A 23 -5.16 12.53 -16.74
CA ASN A 23 -4.53 12.75 -15.45
C ASN A 23 -5.53 12.71 -14.28
N MET A 24 -6.85 12.70 -14.53
CA MET A 24 -7.89 12.65 -13.49
C MET A 24 -9.04 11.75 -13.91
N LEU A 25 -9.91 11.37 -12.96
CA LEU A 25 -11.12 10.62 -13.32
C LEU A 25 -12.05 11.52 -14.16
N PRO A 26 -12.67 11.03 -15.24
CA PRO A 26 -13.50 11.86 -16.11
C PRO A 26 -14.68 12.49 -15.36
N THR A 27 -14.89 13.77 -15.60
CA THR A 27 -16.10 14.48 -15.19
C THR A 27 -17.30 14.00 -16.02
N THR A 28 -18.50 14.18 -15.47
CA THR A 28 -19.74 13.93 -16.22
C THR A 28 -19.81 14.81 -17.48
N ARG A 29 -19.29 16.05 -17.42
CA ARG A 29 -19.17 16.96 -18.57
C ARG A 29 -18.28 16.39 -19.67
N GLU A 30 -17.07 15.95 -19.34
CA GLU A 30 -16.11 15.39 -20.30
C GLU A 30 -16.66 14.12 -20.97
N VAL A 31 -17.31 13.24 -20.20
CA VAL A 31 -17.96 12.03 -20.76
C VAL A 31 -19.02 12.40 -21.79
N LEU A 32 -19.80 13.46 -21.54
CA LEU A 32 -20.77 13.96 -22.50
C LEU A 32 -20.09 14.60 -23.72
N GLN A 33 -19.00 15.35 -23.55
CA GLN A 33 -18.23 15.95 -24.65
C GLN A 33 -17.69 14.90 -25.60
N VAL A 34 -17.08 13.83 -25.07
CA VAL A 34 -16.55 12.71 -25.86
C VAL A 34 -17.67 11.91 -26.53
N PHE A 35 -18.78 11.65 -25.80
CA PHE A 35 -19.95 11.03 -26.41
C PHE A 35 -20.48 11.81 -27.62
N TYR A 36 -20.60 13.15 -27.50
CA TYR A 36 -21.07 13.99 -28.60
C TYR A 36 -20.04 14.13 -29.72
N HIS A 37 -18.74 13.92 -29.45
CA HIS A 37 -17.74 13.80 -30.49
C HIS A 37 -17.99 12.56 -31.36
N HIS A 38 -18.10 11.39 -30.73
CA HIS A 38 -18.43 10.13 -31.41
C HIS A 38 -19.75 10.20 -32.18
N HIS A 39 -20.78 10.80 -31.57
CA HIS A 39 -22.10 10.83 -32.16
C HIS A 39 -22.25 11.89 -33.28
N ASN A 40 -21.76 13.12 -33.07
CA ASN A 40 -21.99 14.22 -34.00
C ASN A 40 -20.88 14.34 -35.06
N ASN A 41 -19.62 14.13 -34.67
CA ASN A 41 -18.48 14.34 -35.56
C ASN A 41 -18.14 13.06 -36.34
N GLU A 42 -18.07 11.93 -35.63
CA GLU A 42 -17.76 10.62 -36.24
C GLU A 42 -19.00 9.90 -36.80
N LYS A 43 -20.20 10.46 -36.54
CA LYS A 43 -21.50 9.98 -37.05
C LYS A 43 -21.81 8.53 -36.66
N LEU A 44 -21.29 8.06 -35.53
CA LEU A 44 -21.59 6.74 -35.00
C LEU A 44 -23.03 6.69 -34.47
N SER A 45 -23.60 5.49 -34.44
CA SER A 45 -24.94 5.30 -33.88
C SER A 45 -24.95 5.68 -32.38
N LYS A 46 -26.11 6.05 -31.83
CA LYS A 46 -26.20 6.44 -30.40
C LYS A 46 -25.69 5.32 -29.48
N THR A 47 -26.05 4.08 -29.77
CA THR A 47 -25.66 2.90 -28.98
C THR A 47 -24.15 2.64 -29.07
N GLU A 48 -23.60 2.75 -30.28
CA GLU A 48 -22.18 2.57 -30.52
C GLU A 48 -21.34 3.67 -29.88
N SER A 49 -21.75 4.93 -30.03
CA SER A 49 -21.12 6.08 -29.39
C SER A 49 -21.06 5.94 -27.86
N ILE A 50 -22.15 5.46 -27.24
CA ILE A 50 -22.19 5.16 -25.80
C ILE A 50 -21.17 4.06 -25.47
N THR A 51 -21.14 2.98 -26.25
CA THR A 51 -20.28 1.83 -25.97
C THR A 51 -18.79 2.20 -26.08
N VAL A 52 -18.40 2.92 -27.13
CA VAL A 52 -17.02 3.39 -27.32
C VAL A 52 -16.61 4.33 -26.18
N THR A 53 -17.45 5.31 -25.85
CA THR A 53 -17.18 6.26 -24.76
C THR A 53 -17.04 5.53 -23.41
N VAL A 54 -17.87 4.52 -23.13
CA VAL A 54 -17.77 3.74 -21.89
C VAL A 54 -16.46 2.96 -21.83
N ARG A 55 -16.02 2.36 -22.93
CA ARG A 55 -14.74 1.62 -22.96
C ARG A 55 -13.57 2.52 -22.63
N GLU A 56 -13.51 3.70 -23.24
CA GLU A 56 -12.48 4.70 -22.94
C GLU A 56 -12.52 5.15 -21.48
N VAL A 57 -13.71 5.40 -20.92
CA VAL A 57 -13.84 5.72 -19.49
C VAL A 57 -13.35 4.56 -18.62
N CYS A 58 -13.69 3.32 -18.95
CA CYS A 58 -13.22 2.14 -18.22
C CYS A 58 -11.69 2.02 -18.24
N GLU A 59 -11.03 2.36 -19.35
CA GLU A 59 -9.56 2.37 -19.42
C GLU A 59 -8.95 3.39 -18.45
N ILE A 60 -9.54 4.57 -18.31
CA ILE A 60 -9.07 5.61 -17.38
C ILE A 60 -9.24 5.15 -15.93
N TRP A 61 -10.39 4.56 -15.61
CA TRP A 61 -10.65 4.01 -14.28
C TRP A 61 -9.75 2.81 -13.95
N ALA A 62 -9.42 1.98 -14.96
CA ALA A 62 -8.45 0.89 -14.81
C ALA A 62 -7.03 1.42 -14.53
N ARG A 63 -6.63 2.52 -15.19
CA ARG A 63 -5.35 3.21 -14.88
C ARG A 63 -5.32 3.77 -13.47
N ALA A 64 -6.45 4.26 -12.98
CA ALA A 64 -6.62 4.71 -11.60
C ALA A 64 -6.66 3.56 -10.57
N ARG A 65 -6.60 2.29 -11.00
CA ARG A 65 -6.68 1.08 -10.14
C ARG A 65 -7.95 1.00 -9.28
N VAL A 66 -9.00 1.72 -9.68
CA VAL A 66 -10.28 1.70 -8.97
C VAL A 66 -11.19 0.63 -9.60
N PRO A 67 -11.70 -0.34 -8.82
CA PRO A 67 -12.64 -1.34 -9.33
C PRO A 67 -13.90 -0.66 -9.88
N SER A 68 -14.19 -0.88 -11.16
CA SER A 68 -15.39 -0.35 -11.81
C SER A 68 -16.57 -1.32 -11.71
N ALA A 69 -17.79 -0.79 -11.85
CA ALA A 69 -18.99 -1.59 -12.06
C ALA A 69 -18.92 -2.33 -13.42
N GLU A 70 -19.84 -3.28 -13.62
CA GLU A 70 -19.95 -3.99 -14.89
C GLU A 70 -20.27 -3.03 -16.06
N GLU A 71 -19.65 -3.27 -17.22
CA GLU A 71 -19.78 -2.42 -18.42
C GLU A 71 -21.25 -2.17 -18.81
N ARG A 72 -22.11 -3.18 -18.68
CA ARG A 72 -23.56 -3.08 -18.97
C ARG A 72 -24.26 -2.02 -18.10
N ASN A 73 -23.91 -1.95 -16.82
CA ASN A 73 -24.47 -0.98 -15.87
C ASN A 73 -23.96 0.43 -16.18
N ILE A 74 -22.70 0.54 -16.60
CA ILE A 74 -22.09 1.83 -16.98
C ILE A 74 -22.71 2.35 -18.28
N ILE A 75 -22.93 1.48 -19.28
CA ILE A 75 -23.66 1.80 -20.51
C ILE A 75 -25.07 2.30 -20.19
N HIS A 76 -25.78 1.60 -19.29
CA HIS A 76 -27.10 2.03 -18.86
C HIS A 76 -27.06 3.41 -18.19
N LYS A 77 -26.07 3.65 -17.32
CA LYS A 77 -25.87 4.95 -16.65
C LYS A 77 -25.60 6.08 -17.65
N LEU A 78 -24.73 5.86 -18.63
CA LEU A 78 -24.46 6.87 -19.67
C LEU A 78 -25.69 7.13 -20.55
N LYS A 79 -26.46 6.08 -20.88
CA LYS A 79 -27.72 6.23 -21.62
C LYS A 79 -28.71 7.13 -20.88
N LEU A 80 -28.92 6.89 -19.58
CA LEU A 80 -29.77 7.74 -18.73
C LEU A 80 -29.27 9.18 -18.67
N LEU A 81 -27.94 9.37 -18.60
CA LEU A 81 -27.33 10.69 -18.58
C LEU A 81 -27.59 11.47 -19.87
N VAL A 82 -27.43 10.84 -21.03
CA VAL A 82 -27.72 11.45 -22.35
C VAL A 82 -29.21 11.81 -22.46
N ASP A 83 -30.11 10.94 -21.99
CA ASP A 83 -31.55 11.21 -22.01
C ASP A 83 -31.95 12.34 -21.04
N LYS A 84 -31.27 12.43 -19.88
CA LYS A 84 -31.42 13.53 -18.92
C LYS A 84 -30.97 14.85 -19.55
N HIS A 85 -29.80 14.90 -20.19
CA HIS A 85 -29.32 16.10 -20.89
C HIS A 85 -30.30 16.57 -21.98
N ARG A 86 -30.81 15.63 -22.80
CA ARG A 86 -31.83 15.93 -23.82
C ARG A 86 -33.09 16.54 -23.22
N THR A 87 -33.53 16.04 -22.07
CA THR A 87 -34.73 16.52 -21.37
C THR A 87 -34.54 17.94 -20.84
N VAL A 88 -33.37 18.24 -20.25
CA VAL A 88 -33.02 19.59 -19.78
C VAL A 88 -32.98 20.56 -20.96
N CYS A 89 -32.37 20.16 -22.08
CA CYS A 89 -32.26 20.98 -23.28
C CYS A 89 -33.57 21.21 -24.04
N ARG A 90 -34.61 20.38 -23.82
CA ARG A 90 -35.89 20.48 -24.54
C ARG A 90 -36.61 21.81 -24.33
N ASN A 91 -36.42 22.44 -23.17
CA ASN A 91 -37.10 23.67 -22.76
C ASN A 91 -36.17 24.90 -22.75
N LYS A 92 -35.00 24.83 -23.41
CA LYS A 92 -33.98 25.89 -23.41
C LYS A 92 -34.47 27.27 -23.87
N THR A 93 -35.55 27.33 -24.64
CA THR A 93 -36.13 28.58 -25.16
C THR A 93 -37.20 29.21 -24.25
N ARG A 94 -37.66 28.52 -23.20
CA ARG A 94 -38.76 28.99 -22.34
C ARG A 94 -38.34 30.02 -21.28
N GLY A 95 -37.04 30.15 -20.97
CA GLY A 95 -36.48 31.25 -20.17
C GLY A 95 -36.99 31.41 -18.72
N GLY A 96 -37.75 30.46 -18.17
CA GLY A 96 -38.33 30.57 -16.83
C GLY A 96 -37.35 30.26 -15.69
N THR A 97 -37.59 30.83 -14.50
CA THR A 97 -36.79 30.60 -13.28
C THR A 97 -36.64 29.11 -12.93
N ALA A 98 -37.70 28.32 -13.09
CA ALA A 98 -37.67 26.87 -12.90
C ALA A 98 -36.86 26.10 -13.97
N GLN A 99 -36.66 26.68 -15.15
CA GLN A 99 -35.76 26.12 -16.18
C GLN A 99 -34.31 26.45 -15.83
N MET A 100 -34.01 27.70 -15.47
CA MET A 100 -32.68 28.13 -15.03
C MET A 100 -32.19 27.33 -13.82
N ALA A 101 -33.07 27.07 -12.84
CA ALA A 101 -32.74 26.22 -11.69
C ALA A 101 -32.41 24.78 -12.11
N ARG A 102 -33.13 24.22 -13.10
CA ARG A 102 -32.84 22.86 -13.62
C ARG A 102 -31.52 22.81 -14.39
N GLU A 103 -31.22 23.84 -15.17
CA GLU A 103 -29.96 23.96 -15.90
C GLU A 103 -28.78 24.12 -14.93
N SER A 104 -28.90 24.98 -13.92
CA SER A 104 -27.89 25.18 -12.87
C SER A 104 -27.65 23.91 -12.06
N ASN A 105 -28.71 23.21 -11.63
CA ASN A 105 -28.59 21.92 -10.94
C ASN A 105 -27.91 20.85 -11.81
N PHE A 106 -28.20 20.84 -13.12
CA PHE A 106 -27.57 19.93 -14.05
C PHE A 106 -26.09 20.29 -14.28
N GLU A 107 -25.76 21.57 -14.33
CA GLU A 107 -24.39 22.07 -14.44
C GLU A 107 -23.54 21.74 -13.21
N ALA A 108 -24.08 21.91 -12.00
CA ALA A 108 -23.43 21.48 -10.78
C ALA A 108 -23.16 19.96 -10.78
N TYR A 109 -24.13 19.15 -11.22
CA TYR A 109 -23.97 17.72 -11.38
C TYR A 109 -22.91 17.34 -12.42
N MET A 110 -22.82 18.09 -13.54
CA MET A 110 -21.86 17.82 -14.62
C MET A 110 -20.40 18.04 -14.21
N ASN A 111 -20.14 18.94 -13.26
CA ASN A 111 -18.80 19.24 -12.77
C ASN A 111 -18.26 18.14 -11.83
N GLY A 112 -19.12 17.24 -11.34
CA GLY A 112 -18.73 16.07 -10.55
C GLY A 112 -18.14 14.93 -11.39
N PRO A 113 -17.49 13.95 -10.75
CA PRO A 113 -16.96 12.76 -11.44
C PRO A 113 -18.09 11.92 -12.02
N PHE A 114 -17.88 11.34 -13.19
CA PHE A 114 -18.75 10.29 -13.70
C PHE A 114 -18.42 8.98 -12.96
N ASP A 115 -18.97 8.84 -11.76
CA ASP A 115 -18.62 7.77 -10.84
C ASP A 115 -19.06 6.40 -11.36
N ILE A 116 -18.12 5.55 -11.75
CA ILE A 116 -18.39 4.17 -12.17
C ILE A 116 -17.78 3.15 -11.22
N ALA A 117 -17.44 3.56 -9.99
CA ALA A 117 -16.90 2.66 -8.98
C ALA A 117 -17.85 1.50 -8.72
N HIS A 118 -17.29 0.32 -8.47
CA HIS A 118 -18.02 -0.82 -7.95
C HIS A 118 -18.64 -0.45 -6.59
N HIS A 119 -19.82 -1.01 -6.24
CA HIS A 119 -20.49 -0.70 -4.97
C HIS A 119 -19.59 -0.97 -3.75
N ASP A 120 -18.80 -2.04 -3.85
CA ASP A 120 -17.81 -2.46 -2.86
C ASP A 120 -16.37 -1.97 -3.16
N ALA A 121 -16.22 -0.94 -4.01
CA ALA A 121 -14.90 -0.46 -4.42
C ALA A 121 -14.02 -0.06 -3.23
N MET A 122 -14.61 0.60 -2.21
CA MET A 122 -13.87 1.04 -1.03
C MET A 122 -13.24 -0.12 -0.26
N ASN A 123 -13.86 -1.31 -0.21
CA ASN A 123 -13.30 -2.47 0.49
C ASN A 123 -12.34 -3.28 -0.42
N ARG A 124 -12.59 -3.29 -1.73
CA ARG A 124 -11.78 -4.01 -2.71
C ARG A 124 -10.45 -3.35 -3.00
N ILE A 125 -10.39 -2.02 -2.94
CA ILE A 125 -9.12 -1.28 -3.03
C ILE A 125 -8.28 -1.68 -1.82
N LYS A 126 -7.05 -2.16 -2.04
CA LYS A 126 -6.15 -2.58 -0.94
C LYS A 126 -5.21 -1.47 -0.51
N ILE A 127 -4.88 -0.58 -1.44
CA ILE A 127 -3.91 0.51 -1.28
C ILE A 127 -4.66 1.73 -0.71
N GLU A 128 -4.15 2.31 0.37
CA GLU A 128 -4.84 3.41 1.04
C GLU A 128 -4.82 4.69 0.19
N GLU A 129 -3.71 4.92 -0.53
CA GLU A 129 -3.54 6.04 -1.44
C GLU A 129 -4.63 6.06 -2.54
N ASP A 130 -4.98 4.90 -3.09
CA ASP A 130 -6.04 4.77 -4.11
C ASP A 130 -7.44 5.04 -3.52
N ARG A 131 -7.66 4.69 -2.23
CA ARG A 131 -8.92 5.02 -1.52
C ARG A 131 -9.02 6.53 -1.31
N VAL A 132 -7.95 7.16 -0.83
CA VAL A 132 -7.88 8.62 -0.62
C VAL A 132 -8.06 9.36 -1.94
N PHE A 133 -7.44 8.87 -3.02
CA PHE A 133 -7.64 9.41 -4.37
C PHE A 133 -9.12 9.37 -4.78
N LEU A 134 -9.81 8.23 -4.64
CA LEU A 134 -11.23 8.12 -4.99
C LEU A 134 -12.12 9.07 -4.17
N VAL A 135 -11.83 9.25 -2.88
CA VAL A 135 -12.55 10.18 -2.00
C VAL A 135 -12.31 11.64 -2.42
N ASP A 136 -11.08 12.02 -2.73
CA ASP A 136 -10.75 13.35 -3.23
C ASP A 136 -11.42 13.63 -4.59
N GLN A 137 -11.42 12.66 -5.51
CA GLN A 137 -12.07 12.80 -6.81
C GLN A 137 -13.60 12.98 -6.71
N ARG A 138 -14.22 12.56 -5.61
CA ARG A 138 -15.64 12.79 -5.30
C ARG A 138 -15.91 14.15 -4.65
N THR A 139 -14.87 14.85 -4.20
CA THR A 139 -14.98 16.11 -3.45
C THR A 139 -14.27 17.25 -4.19
N VAL A 140 -13.03 17.56 -3.82
CA VAL A 140 -12.28 18.75 -4.26
C VAL A 140 -11.52 18.49 -5.58
N ARG A 141 -11.22 17.22 -5.89
CA ARG A 141 -10.52 16.78 -7.11
C ARG A 141 -9.11 17.40 -7.24
N LYS A 142 -8.35 17.38 -6.15
CA LYS A 142 -7.00 17.95 -6.08
C LYS A 142 -5.93 16.97 -6.56
N TYR A 143 -6.12 15.67 -6.33
CA TYR A 143 -5.14 14.65 -6.69
C TYR A 143 -5.22 14.28 -8.16
N VAL A 144 -4.06 13.90 -8.70
CA VAL A 144 -3.84 13.62 -10.11
C VAL A 144 -3.15 12.25 -10.22
N MET A 145 -3.54 11.45 -11.21
CA MET A 145 -2.90 10.17 -11.51
C MET A 145 -1.44 10.40 -11.90
N GLY A 146 -0.52 9.80 -11.15
CA GLY A 146 0.92 9.83 -11.43
C GLY A 146 1.36 8.83 -12.48
N LYS A 147 2.67 8.72 -12.71
CA LYS A 147 3.24 7.68 -13.59
C LYS A 147 3.00 6.28 -13.02
N ILE A 148 2.75 5.32 -13.91
CA ILE A 148 2.56 3.90 -13.54
C ILE A 148 3.79 3.40 -12.79
N ASP A 149 3.60 2.94 -11.56
CA ASP A 149 4.66 2.29 -10.77
C ASP A 149 4.97 0.91 -11.35
N GLN A 150 6.10 0.81 -12.05
CA GLN A 150 6.55 -0.41 -12.72
C GLN A 150 6.88 -1.53 -11.72
N GLN A 151 7.32 -1.19 -10.51
CA GLN A 151 7.68 -2.19 -9.50
C GLN A 151 6.41 -2.84 -8.93
N LEU A 152 5.42 -2.03 -8.58
CA LEU A 152 4.13 -2.51 -8.10
C LEU A 152 3.41 -3.36 -9.15
N THR A 153 3.42 -2.91 -10.41
CA THR A 153 2.84 -3.63 -11.56
C THR A 153 3.50 -5.01 -11.76
N ALA A 154 4.83 -5.11 -11.61
CA ALA A 154 5.54 -6.39 -11.72
C ALA A 154 5.24 -7.35 -10.55
N VAL A 155 4.95 -6.84 -9.35
CA VAL A 155 4.55 -7.66 -8.19
C VAL A 155 3.13 -8.19 -8.36
N GLU A 156 2.20 -7.35 -8.79
CA GLU A 156 0.81 -7.73 -9.06
C GLU A 156 0.70 -8.72 -10.22
N GLY A 157 1.47 -8.52 -11.30
CA GLY A 157 1.54 -9.47 -12.41
C GLY A 157 2.00 -10.86 -11.94
N ARG A 158 3.04 -10.92 -11.10
CA ARG A 158 3.50 -12.18 -10.49
C ARG A 158 2.44 -12.83 -9.60
N ARG A 159 1.67 -12.03 -8.85
CA ARG A 159 0.56 -12.51 -8.02
C ARG A 159 -0.60 -13.05 -8.86
N ALA A 160 -0.98 -12.34 -9.93
CA ALA A 160 -2.05 -12.75 -10.84
C ALA A 160 -1.73 -14.09 -11.51
N VAL A 161 -0.48 -14.26 -11.99
CA VAL A 161 -0.01 -15.53 -12.56
C VAL A 161 -0.09 -16.67 -11.55
N ARG A 162 0.22 -16.42 -10.27
CA ARG A 162 0.10 -17.44 -9.22
C ARG A 162 -1.35 -17.83 -8.97
N ILE A 163 -2.25 -16.85 -8.84
CA ILE A 163 -3.69 -17.08 -8.64
C ILE A 163 -4.28 -17.85 -9.84
N GLN A 164 -3.89 -17.47 -11.06
CA GLN A 164 -4.33 -18.15 -12.27
C GLN A 164 -3.84 -19.60 -12.30
N ARG A 165 -2.56 -19.85 -11.98
CA ARG A 165 -2.01 -21.21 -11.89
C ARG A 165 -2.74 -22.04 -10.83
N GLU A 166 -3.06 -21.45 -9.69
CA GLU A 166 -3.80 -22.15 -8.63
C GLU A 166 -5.24 -22.47 -9.05
N ALA A 167 -5.94 -21.55 -9.72
CA ALA A 167 -7.27 -21.80 -10.28
C ALA A 167 -7.23 -22.88 -11.39
N GLU A 168 -6.20 -22.89 -12.22
CA GLU A 168 -5.97 -23.94 -13.23
C GLU A 168 -5.71 -25.31 -12.59
N LEU A 169 -4.99 -25.36 -11.47
CA LEU A 169 -4.79 -26.61 -10.72
C LEU A 169 -6.10 -27.08 -10.08
N ARG A 170 -6.86 -26.18 -9.43
CA ARG A 170 -8.18 -26.51 -8.86
C ARG A 170 -9.15 -27.04 -9.91
N THR A 171 -9.23 -26.40 -11.07
CA THR A 171 -10.09 -26.88 -12.17
C THR A 171 -9.65 -28.23 -12.74
N LYS A 172 -8.34 -28.54 -12.74
CA LYS A 172 -7.84 -29.89 -13.10
C LYS A 172 -8.19 -30.92 -12.03
N GLU A 173 -8.07 -30.57 -10.76
CA GLU A 173 -8.46 -31.41 -9.62
C GLU A 173 -9.96 -31.75 -9.68
N ASP A 174 -10.81 -30.74 -9.89
CA ASP A 174 -12.27 -30.90 -10.04
C ASP A 174 -12.63 -31.80 -11.22
N ARG A 175 -11.94 -31.65 -12.36
CA ARG A 175 -12.12 -32.55 -13.51
C ARG A 175 -11.73 -33.98 -13.16
N ARG A 176 -10.59 -34.18 -12.48
CA ARG A 176 -10.12 -35.50 -12.07
C ARG A 176 -11.09 -36.18 -11.09
N LEU A 177 -11.65 -35.42 -10.14
CA LEU A 177 -12.68 -35.89 -9.20
C LEU A 177 -13.98 -36.26 -9.92
N ASN A 178 -14.40 -35.48 -10.92
CA ASN A 178 -15.59 -35.78 -11.72
C ASN A 178 -15.39 -37.03 -12.60
N ASP A 179 -14.20 -37.22 -13.17
CA ASP A 179 -13.85 -38.43 -13.94
C ASP A 179 -13.80 -39.68 -13.05
N LEU A 180 -13.28 -39.55 -11.82
CA LEU A 180 -13.31 -40.60 -10.79
C LEU A 180 -14.73 -40.95 -10.36
N ALA A 181 -15.61 -39.95 -10.19
CA ALA A 181 -17.02 -40.16 -9.85
C ALA A 181 -17.81 -40.83 -10.97
N GLN A 182 -17.48 -40.57 -12.25
CA GLN A 182 -18.06 -41.25 -13.40
C GLN A 182 -17.51 -42.67 -13.60
N ALA A 183 -16.26 -42.93 -13.19
CA ALA A 183 -15.66 -44.27 -13.20
C ALA A 183 -16.16 -45.16 -12.04
N SER A 184 -16.66 -44.57 -10.96
CA SER A 184 -17.28 -45.27 -9.83
C SER A 184 -18.81 -45.18 -9.88
N ALA A 185 -19.44 -45.82 -10.86
CA ALA A 185 -20.84 -46.20 -10.74
C ALA A 185 -20.92 -47.67 -10.29
N PRO A 186 -21.31 -47.97 -9.03
CA PRO A 186 -21.72 -49.32 -8.69
C PRO A 186 -23.24 -49.42 -8.62
N ALA A 187 -23.71 -50.56 -9.11
CA ALA A 187 -25.03 -51.10 -8.83
C ALA A 187 -25.32 -51.07 -7.31
N SER A 188 -26.57 -50.67 -7.02
CA SER A 188 -27.38 -50.90 -5.82
C SER A 188 -26.76 -51.68 -4.65
N ALA A 189 -26.64 -51.05 -3.47
CA ALA A 189 -27.03 -51.66 -2.19
C ALA A 189 -27.12 -50.61 -1.08
N SER A 190 -28.09 -50.86 -0.20
CA SER A 190 -28.69 -49.97 0.81
C SER A 190 -28.03 -50.08 2.20
N LEU A 191 -28.44 -49.16 3.09
CA LEU A 191 -28.31 -49.10 4.57
C LEU A 191 -27.00 -48.49 5.10
N ASN A 192 -26.95 -47.62 6.13
CA ASN A 192 -27.94 -47.18 7.12
C ASN A 192 -27.47 -45.86 7.77
N ASN A 193 -28.42 -45.09 8.31
CA ASN A 193 -28.26 -43.85 9.07
C ASN A 193 -27.57 -44.03 10.43
N GLY A 194 -26.92 -42.95 10.89
CA GLY A 194 -26.66 -42.61 12.29
C GLY A 194 -25.31 -41.89 12.44
N ASP A 195 -25.12 -40.84 13.22
CA ASP A 195 -25.99 -39.92 13.98
C ASP A 195 -25.06 -38.77 14.43
N THR A 196 -25.61 -37.58 14.69
CA THR A 196 -25.09 -36.48 15.55
C THR A 196 -23.64 -35.92 15.35
N SER A 197 -23.33 -34.63 15.51
CA SER A 197 -24.02 -33.45 16.02
C SER A 197 -23.29 -32.18 15.56
N TYR A 198 -24.06 -31.11 15.46
CA TYR A 198 -23.65 -29.72 15.28
C TYR A 198 -23.18 -29.14 16.63
N ILE A 199 -22.00 -28.53 16.68
CA ILE A 199 -21.68 -27.43 17.62
C ILE A 199 -20.89 -26.36 16.85
N SER A 200 -21.49 -25.18 16.81
CA SER A 200 -20.88 -23.89 16.46
C SER A 200 -19.85 -23.49 17.51
N ASP A 201 -18.82 -22.72 17.13
CA ASP A 201 -18.72 -21.34 17.62
C ASP A 201 -17.55 -20.60 16.96
N LEU A 202 -17.83 -19.32 16.78
CA LEU A 202 -16.98 -18.26 16.26
C LEU A 202 -15.76 -18.06 17.16
N ASP A 203 -14.61 -17.72 16.56
CA ASP A 203 -13.84 -16.60 17.06
C ASP A 203 -13.01 -15.96 15.95
N GLU A 204 -13.18 -14.66 15.90
CA GLU A 204 -12.51 -13.63 15.12
C GLU A 204 -11.10 -13.44 15.70
N GLU A 205 -10.05 -13.46 14.86
CA GLU A 205 -8.81 -12.68 15.07
C GLU A 205 -7.94 -12.77 13.80
N SER A 206 -7.72 -11.60 13.22
CA SER A 206 -6.90 -11.33 12.05
C SER A 206 -5.46 -11.82 12.26
N SER A 207 -5.03 -12.80 11.48
CA SER A 207 -3.62 -13.18 11.40
C SER A 207 -3.20 -13.35 9.95
N THR A 208 -2.27 -12.49 9.55
CA THR A 208 -1.62 -12.46 8.24
C THR A 208 -0.98 -13.81 7.91
N GLU A 209 -1.30 -14.30 6.71
CA GLU A 209 -0.83 -15.57 6.14
C GLU A 209 0.69 -15.74 6.26
N LEU A 210 1.10 -16.70 7.09
CA LEU A 210 2.43 -17.29 7.06
C LEU A 210 2.35 -18.56 6.24
N SER A 211 3.04 -18.58 5.09
CA SER A 211 3.28 -19.79 4.31
C SER A 211 4.06 -20.80 5.15
N ASP A 212 3.48 -21.98 5.37
CA ASP A 212 4.19 -23.16 5.86
C ASP A 212 5.32 -23.51 4.89
N TYR A 213 6.56 -23.35 5.35
CA TYR A 213 7.74 -23.80 4.63
C TYR A 213 8.14 -25.18 5.16
N ASN A 214 7.87 -26.22 4.36
CA ASN A 214 8.33 -27.59 4.60
C ASN A 214 9.47 -27.90 3.62
N PRO A 215 10.74 -28.01 4.04
CA PRO A 215 11.79 -28.50 3.17
C PRO A 215 11.68 -30.03 3.10
N GLU A 216 11.04 -30.55 2.06
CA GLU A 216 11.17 -31.97 1.72
C GLU A 216 12.62 -32.25 1.28
N CYS A 217 13.38 -32.89 2.16
CA CYS A 217 14.69 -33.42 1.83
C CYS A 217 14.52 -34.87 1.39
N LYS A 218 14.77 -35.16 0.11
CA LYS A 218 14.83 -36.53 -0.41
C LYS A 218 16.00 -37.27 0.24
N SER A 219 15.71 -38.25 1.09
CA SER A 219 16.69 -39.23 1.54
C SER A 219 16.82 -40.34 0.50
N SER A 220 18.03 -40.53 -0.02
CA SER A 220 18.43 -41.75 -0.72
C SER A 220 18.60 -42.88 0.29
N ASP A 221 17.94 -44.01 0.04
CA ASP A 221 18.04 -45.25 0.80
C ASP A 221 19.49 -45.75 0.89
N SER A 222 19.92 -46.08 2.11
CA SER A 222 20.94 -47.11 2.37
C SER A 222 20.69 -47.65 3.78
N SER A 223 20.22 -48.89 3.84
CA SER A 223 20.11 -49.69 5.07
C SER A 223 21.51 -49.93 5.68
N ASP A 224 21.67 -49.77 6.99
CA ASP A 224 21.71 -50.91 7.92
C ASP A 224 22.07 -50.55 9.38
N THR A 225 21.19 -51.03 10.26
CA THR A 225 21.37 -51.55 11.64
C THR A 225 22.19 -50.81 12.75
N GLN A 226 21.41 -50.35 13.75
CA GLN A 226 21.58 -50.46 15.23
C GLN A 226 22.91 -50.04 15.91
N ASP A 227 22.87 -49.09 16.85
CA ASP A 227 22.65 -49.34 18.28
C ASP A 227 22.57 -48.04 19.13
N GLN A 228 22.05 -48.17 20.34
CA GLN A 228 21.48 -47.14 21.22
C GLN A 228 22.51 -46.21 21.91
N THR A 229 22.18 -44.93 21.98
CA THR A 229 22.14 -44.17 23.26
C THR A 229 21.34 -42.88 23.03
N GLN A 230 20.07 -42.89 23.45
CA GLN A 230 19.25 -41.68 23.48
C GLN A 230 19.73 -40.76 24.60
N GLN A 231 20.82 -40.02 24.35
CA GLN A 231 21.00 -38.74 25.01
C GLN A 231 19.84 -37.86 24.54
N LYS A 232 18.97 -37.41 25.46
CA LYS A 232 18.01 -36.34 25.19
C LYS A 232 18.82 -35.08 24.81
N ARG A 233 19.22 -34.98 23.54
CA ARG A 233 19.93 -33.81 23.00
C ARG A 233 19.02 -32.60 23.20
N ALA A 234 19.55 -31.56 23.85
CA ALA A 234 18.83 -30.33 24.11
C ALA A 234 18.28 -29.75 22.80
N LYS A 235 16.99 -29.43 22.76
CA LYS A 235 16.36 -28.73 21.63
C LYS A 235 16.96 -27.33 21.58
N ILE A 236 17.84 -27.07 20.61
CA ILE A 236 18.41 -25.73 20.41
C ILE A 236 17.27 -24.79 20.02
N SER A 237 16.99 -23.83 20.89
CA SER A 237 15.96 -22.83 20.64
C SER A 237 16.46 -21.72 19.71
N ALA A 238 15.56 -21.00 19.05
CA ALA A 238 15.96 -19.83 18.25
C ALA A 238 16.68 -18.76 19.09
N ASN A 239 16.37 -18.67 20.39
CA ASN A 239 17.03 -17.73 21.29
C ASN A 239 18.48 -18.12 21.60
N GLU A 240 18.80 -19.41 21.60
CA GLU A 240 20.19 -19.90 21.74
C GLU A 240 20.94 -19.80 20.42
N ALA A 241 20.30 -20.17 19.32
CA ALA A 241 20.91 -20.14 18.00
C ALA A 241 21.23 -18.71 17.52
N VAL A 242 20.32 -17.75 17.76
CA VAL A 242 20.49 -16.35 17.36
C VAL A 242 21.07 -15.54 18.53
N CYS A 243 22.36 -15.73 18.78
CA CYS A 243 23.13 -14.95 19.74
C CYS A 243 23.30 -13.48 19.29
N PRO A 244 23.73 -12.54 20.17
CA PRO A 244 23.82 -11.11 19.82
C PRO A 244 24.74 -10.86 18.62
N GLN A 245 25.90 -11.54 18.57
CA GLN A 245 26.87 -11.40 17.50
C GLN A 245 26.30 -11.87 16.16
N LEU A 246 25.60 -13.02 16.16
CA LEU A 246 24.96 -13.53 14.95
C LEU A 246 23.81 -12.63 14.50
N ALA A 247 23.00 -12.14 15.44
CA ALA A 247 21.93 -11.19 15.14
C ALA A 247 22.46 -9.91 14.49
N ALA A 248 23.57 -9.36 15.01
CA ALA A 248 24.24 -8.20 14.45
C ALA A 248 24.80 -8.48 13.05
N ALA A 249 25.49 -9.60 12.86
CA ALA A 249 26.01 -10.00 11.55
C ALA A 249 24.89 -10.11 10.50
N LEU A 250 23.81 -10.82 10.81
CA LEU A 250 22.64 -10.95 9.93
C LEU A 250 21.98 -9.61 9.59
N TYR A 251 22.04 -8.64 10.50
CA TYR A 251 21.51 -7.30 10.28
C TYR A 251 22.43 -6.49 9.35
N CYS A 252 23.73 -6.43 9.64
CA CYS A 252 24.71 -5.70 8.85
C CYS A 252 24.82 -6.23 7.41
N THR A 253 24.59 -7.53 7.19
CA THR A 253 24.59 -8.13 5.85
C THR A 253 23.21 -8.12 5.17
N SER A 254 22.21 -7.44 5.74
CA SER A 254 20.86 -7.31 5.18
C SER A 254 20.16 -8.65 4.89
N VAL A 255 20.40 -9.68 5.71
CA VAL A 255 19.84 -11.02 5.50
C VAL A 255 18.37 -11.06 5.94
N SER A 256 17.49 -11.53 5.04
CA SER A 256 16.06 -11.65 5.32
C SER A 256 15.77 -12.71 6.39
N ASN A 257 14.60 -12.68 7.02
CA ASN A 257 14.24 -13.70 8.02
C ASN A 257 14.16 -15.12 7.44
N ARG A 258 13.81 -15.24 6.16
CA ARG A 258 13.78 -16.53 5.47
C ARG A 258 15.18 -17.02 5.19
N ASP A 259 16.03 -16.15 4.65
CA ASP A 259 17.42 -16.49 4.34
C ASP A 259 18.20 -16.82 5.61
N ALA A 260 17.94 -16.10 6.70
CA ALA A 260 18.50 -16.44 8.01
C ALA A 260 18.08 -17.85 8.46
N ALA A 261 16.82 -18.24 8.26
CA ALA A 261 16.36 -19.59 8.56
C ALA A 261 17.07 -20.64 7.68
N TYR A 262 17.23 -20.37 6.39
CA TYR A 262 17.98 -21.24 5.47
C TYR A 262 19.43 -21.42 5.90
N ILE A 263 20.13 -20.33 6.18
CA ILE A 263 21.52 -20.34 6.62
C ILE A 263 21.67 -21.12 7.93
N LEU A 264 20.78 -20.89 8.89
CA LEU A 264 20.80 -21.57 10.19
C LEU A 264 20.52 -23.07 10.06
N HIS A 265 19.55 -23.47 9.23
CA HIS A 265 19.25 -24.88 8.99
C HIS A 265 20.39 -25.59 8.26
N ALA A 266 20.98 -24.95 7.24
CA ALA A 266 22.12 -25.49 6.51
C ALA A 266 23.34 -25.66 7.44
N ALA A 267 23.69 -24.63 8.20
CA ALA A 267 24.79 -24.67 9.16
C ALA A 267 24.59 -25.76 10.21
N ALA A 268 23.38 -25.84 10.78
CA ALA A 268 23.04 -26.89 11.75
C ALA A 268 23.25 -28.30 11.19
N THR A 269 22.79 -28.53 9.96
CA THR A 269 22.94 -29.83 9.27
C THR A 269 24.42 -30.16 9.06
N THR A 270 25.22 -29.19 8.60
CA THR A 270 26.68 -29.37 8.41
C THR A 270 27.40 -29.73 9.70
N TYR A 271 27.01 -29.14 10.83
CA TYR A 271 27.62 -29.41 12.13
C TYR A 271 26.96 -30.58 12.89
N GLY A 272 26.22 -31.45 12.20
CA GLY A 272 25.68 -32.70 12.77
C GLY A 272 24.53 -32.51 13.77
N GLN A 273 23.88 -31.34 13.75
CA GLN A 273 22.63 -31.12 14.48
C GLN A 273 21.45 -31.64 13.66
N ASN A 274 20.51 -32.31 14.33
CA ASN A 274 19.32 -32.81 13.67
C ASN A 274 18.36 -31.63 13.41
N ALA A 275 18.13 -31.30 12.15
CA ALA A 275 17.21 -30.22 11.74
C ALA A 275 15.79 -30.41 12.31
N SER A 276 15.32 -31.65 12.47
CA SER A 276 14.03 -31.98 13.09
C SER A 276 13.97 -31.70 14.59
N GLY A 277 15.13 -31.54 15.25
CA GLY A 277 15.25 -31.23 16.67
C GLY A 277 15.34 -29.74 16.99
N MET A 278 15.40 -28.87 15.98
CA MET A 278 15.60 -27.44 16.15
C MET A 278 14.29 -26.66 15.96
N SER A 279 13.93 -25.82 16.94
CA SER A 279 12.73 -24.96 16.83
C SER A 279 13.02 -23.66 16.05
N LEU A 280 13.59 -23.79 14.86
CA LEU A 280 14.05 -22.68 14.01
C LEU A 280 13.02 -22.32 12.94
N SER A 281 11.80 -21.97 13.37
CA SER A 281 10.83 -21.38 12.44
C SER A 281 11.23 -19.93 12.10
N VAL A 282 10.87 -19.49 10.90
CA VAL A 282 11.08 -18.10 10.43
C VAL A 282 10.53 -17.09 11.43
N SER A 283 9.34 -17.36 11.99
CA SER A 283 8.70 -16.51 13.00
C SER A 283 9.48 -16.45 14.31
N SER A 284 10.07 -17.58 14.75
CA SER A 284 10.89 -17.63 15.97
C SER A 284 12.18 -16.84 15.80
N ILE A 285 12.83 -16.96 14.64
CA ILE A 285 14.02 -16.19 14.26
C ILE A 285 13.68 -14.70 14.21
N ARG A 286 12.59 -14.31 13.55
CA ARG A 286 12.13 -12.91 13.47
C ARG A 286 11.97 -12.31 14.87
N ARG A 287 11.20 -12.96 15.75
CA ARG A 287 10.97 -12.47 17.13
C ARG A 287 12.27 -12.33 17.90
N THR A 288 13.15 -13.33 17.80
CA THR A 288 14.43 -13.31 18.49
C THR A 288 15.32 -12.18 17.98
N ARG A 289 15.44 -12.00 16.66
CA ARG A 289 16.17 -10.88 16.05
C ARG A 289 15.63 -9.53 16.49
N SER A 290 14.31 -9.33 16.48
CA SER A 290 13.69 -8.09 16.95
C SER A 290 14.01 -7.82 18.42
N LYS A 291 13.93 -8.85 19.28
CA LYS A 291 14.31 -8.73 20.70
C LYS A 291 15.78 -8.32 20.85
N ARG A 292 16.71 -8.96 20.13
CA ARG A 292 18.14 -8.62 20.18
C ARG A 292 18.43 -7.21 19.67
N HIS A 293 17.71 -6.77 18.65
CA HIS A 293 17.85 -5.41 18.12
C HIS A 293 17.40 -4.35 19.14
N ILE A 294 16.27 -4.57 19.81
CA ILE A 294 15.79 -3.66 20.87
C ILE A 294 16.79 -3.62 22.03
N GLN A 295 17.31 -4.78 22.45
CA GLN A 295 18.32 -4.87 23.50
C GLN A 295 19.59 -4.10 23.11
N ALA A 296 20.14 -4.36 21.91
CA ALA A 296 21.34 -3.68 21.42
C ALA A 296 21.15 -2.15 21.33
N ALA A 297 19.98 -1.68 20.90
CA ALA A 297 19.67 -0.25 20.88
C ALA A 297 19.65 0.36 22.31
N GLY A 298 19.08 -0.37 23.28
CA GLY A 298 19.10 0.04 24.70
C GLY A 298 20.51 0.07 25.29
N ASP A 299 21.33 -0.94 24.98
CA ASP A 299 22.74 -1.01 25.40
C ASP A 299 23.52 0.16 24.80
N VAL A 300 23.29 0.48 23.52
CA VAL A 300 23.90 1.62 22.83
C VAL A 300 23.49 2.95 23.46
N LYS A 301 22.22 3.11 23.82
CA LYS A 301 21.70 4.33 24.45
C LYS A 301 22.24 4.53 25.86
N SER A 302 22.32 3.46 26.65
CA SER A 302 22.84 3.51 28.03
C SER A 302 24.35 3.70 28.10
N ALA A 303 25.10 3.18 27.13
CA ALA A 303 26.55 3.36 27.05
C ALA A 303 26.97 4.72 26.45
N PHE A 304 26.03 5.53 25.96
CA PHE A 304 26.36 6.82 25.35
C PHE A 304 26.74 7.84 26.41
N ASN A 305 27.93 8.44 26.28
CA ASN A 305 28.38 9.51 27.17
C ASN A 305 27.63 10.81 26.83
N ARG A 306 26.92 11.35 27.82
CA ARG A 306 26.09 12.56 27.69
C ARG A 306 26.84 13.84 28.09
N ASP A 307 28.05 13.70 28.62
CA ASP A 307 28.84 14.83 29.10
C ASP A 307 29.40 15.68 27.95
N GLY A 308 29.41 16.97 28.20
CA GLY A 308 29.98 17.98 27.32
C GLY A 308 28.95 18.67 26.43
N SER A 309 29.42 19.74 25.78
CA SER A 309 28.63 20.49 24.82
C SER A 309 28.48 19.71 23.52
N LEU A 310 27.22 19.48 23.13
CA LEU A 310 26.83 18.77 21.91
C LEU A 310 26.15 19.73 20.94
N ALA A 311 26.45 19.59 19.66
CA ALA A 311 25.67 20.19 18.58
C ALA A 311 24.68 19.15 18.04
N ILE A 312 23.41 19.53 17.91
CA ILE A 312 22.40 18.71 17.24
C ILE A 312 22.38 19.01 15.75
N HIS A 313 22.31 17.96 14.95
CA HIS A 313 22.12 18.01 13.51
C HIS A 313 20.80 17.35 13.17
N PHE A 314 20.03 17.99 12.30
CA PHE A 314 18.81 17.40 11.76
C PHE A 314 18.76 17.58 10.26
N ASP A 315 18.46 16.50 9.56
CA ASP A 315 18.39 16.46 8.10
C ASP A 315 17.17 15.66 7.62
N GLY A 316 16.42 16.22 6.68
CA GLY A 316 15.19 15.63 6.16
C GLY A 316 15.45 14.78 4.92
N THR A 317 14.93 13.55 4.89
CA THR A 317 15.07 12.65 3.75
C THR A 317 13.83 11.80 3.53
N LEU A 318 13.47 11.61 2.26
CA LEU A 318 12.35 10.77 1.84
C LEU A 318 12.83 9.32 1.70
N LEU A 319 12.44 8.46 2.64
CA LEU A 319 12.81 7.04 2.65
C LEU A 319 11.61 6.14 2.32
N PRO A 320 11.84 4.95 1.74
CA PRO A 320 10.77 3.97 1.56
C PRO A 320 10.09 3.63 2.90
N SER A 321 8.77 3.41 2.87
CA SER A 321 8.05 3.03 4.09
C SER A 321 8.57 1.71 4.68
N ILE A 322 8.89 1.72 5.98
CA ILE A 322 9.35 0.53 6.72
C ILE A 322 8.23 -0.52 6.82
N ALA A 323 6.96 -0.10 6.80
CA ALA A 323 5.81 -1.02 6.82
C ALA A 323 5.67 -1.82 5.53
N GLY A 324 6.44 -1.49 4.49
CA GLY A 324 6.31 -2.05 3.16
C GLY A 324 5.19 -1.35 2.40
N GLY A 325 5.54 -0.73 1.28
CA GLY A 325 4.60 0.00 0.43
C GLY A 325 5.35 0.87 -0.58
N PRO A 326 4.69 1.34 -1.65
CA PRO A 326 5.31 2.21 -2.65
C PRO A 326 5.53 3.64 -2.14
N GLY A 327 4.86 4.02 -1.05
CA GLY A 327 4.96 5.34 -0.44
C GLY A 327 6.36 5.64 0.12
N LYS A 328 6.83 6.86 -0.14
CA LYS A 328 7.96 7.45 0.58
C LYS A 328 7.43 8.16 1.83
N GLU A 329 8.14 8.00 2.92
CA GLU A 329 7.87 8.66 4.19
C GLU A 329 8.93 9.73 4.42
N ASP A 330 8.50 10.92 4.81
CA ASP A 330 9.41 11.92 5.34
C ASP A 330 10.00 11.41 6.66
N ARG A 331 11.33 11.34 6.69
CA ARG A 331 12.09 10.95 7.87
C ARG A 331 13.16 11.98 8.15
N VAL A 332 13.41 12.24 9.42
CA VAL A 332 14.43 13.20 9.85
C VAL A 332 15.53 12.43 10.52
N ALA A 333 16.75 12.47 9.98
CA ALA A 333 17.93 11.98 10.69
C ALA A 333 18.28 12.98 11.79
N ILE A 334 18.35 12.53 13.04
CA ILE A 334 18.73 13.36 14.19
C ILE A 334 20.06 12.82 14.72
N ILE A 335 21.10 13.62 14.60
CA ILE A 335 22.48 13.28 14.96
C ILE A 335 22.97 14.28 16.01
N VAL A 336 23.80 13.84 16.94
CA VAL A 336 24.55 14.73 17.82
C VAL A 336 26.04 14.58 17.61
N THR A 337 26.75 15.69 17.62
CA THR A 337 28.21 15.74 17.53
C THR A 337 28.79 16.52 18.69
N GLY A 338 29.83 15.99 19.32
CA GLY A 338 30.68 16.68 20.29
C GLY A 338 32.15 16.46 19.96
N HIS A 339 33.05 16.85 20.87
CA HIS A 339 34.50 16.84 20.63
C HIS A 339 35.07 15.48 20.13
N THR A 340 34.54 14.35 20.62
CA THR A 340 34.99 12.99 20.24
C THR A 340 33.83 12.04 19.94
N THR A 341 32.62 12.57 19.81
CA THR A 341 31.40 11.77 19.75
C THR A 341 30.57 12.22 18.56
N GLU A 342 30.16 11.26 17.75
CA GLU A 342 29.12 11.44 16.74
C GLU A 342 28.14 10.30 16.93
N LYS A 343 26.85 10.62 17.02
CA LYS A 343 25.81 9.63 17.27
C LYS A 343 24.53 9.97 16.54
N LEU A 344 24.08 9.04 15.70
CA LEU A 344 22.71 9.00 15.23
C LEU A 344 21.79 8.59 16.38
N LEU A 345 20.93 9.51 16.82
CA LEU A 345 20.00 9.29 17.92
C LEU A 345 18.73 8.59 17.45
N ALA A 346 18.15 9.08 16.35
CA ALA A 346 16.90 8.57 15.82
C ALA A 346 16.72 8.95 14.34
N ILE A 347 15.84 8.20 13.66
CA ILE A 347 15.32 8.56 12.33
C ILE A 347 13.77 8.53 12.35
N PRO A 348 13.12 9.43 13.12
CA PRO A 348 11.67 9.47 13.25
C PRO A 348 10.99 9.72 11.90
N LYS A 349 9.82 9.09 11.73
CA LYS A 349 8.87 9.44 10.66
C LYS A 349 8.15 10.72 11.06
N VAL A 350 8.11 11.69 10.16
CA VAL A 350 7.30 12.91 10.32
C VAL A 350 6.17 12.90 9.31
N VAL A 351 5.05 13.55 9.64
CA VAL A 351 3.87 13.60 8.75
C VAL A 351 4.17 14.46 7.52
N GLN A 352 4.94 15.53 7.70
CA GLN A 352 5.42 16.44 6.67
C GLN A 352 6.79 17.00 7.09
N GLY A 353 7.66 17.31 6.13
CA GLY A 353 8.93 18.01 6.35
C GLY A 353 8.81 19.50 6.71
N THR A 354 7.82 19.89 7.52
CA THR A 354 7.68 21.28 8.00
C THR A 354 8.53 21.52 9.24
N GLY A 355 8.99 22.77 9.45
CA GLY A 355 9.85 23.12 10.57
C GLY A 355 9.28 22.76 11.94
N GLU A 356 7.96 22.90 12.12
CA GLU A 356 7.26 22.51 13.34
C GLU A 356 7.37 21.02 13.65
N GLN A 357 7.17 20.16 12.64
CA GLN A 357 7.21 18.71 12.82
C GLN A 357 8.64 18.21 13.05
N ILE A 358 9.61 18.80 12.34
CA ILE A 358 11.03 18.52 12.54
C ILE A 358 11.44 18.94 13.96
N ALA A 359 11.08 20.14 14.41
CA ALA A 359 11.41 20.63 15.74
C ALA A 359 10.77 19.78 16.84
N LYS A 360 9.52 19.34 16.63
CA LYS A 360 8.85 18.42 17.56
C LYS A 360 9.60 17.10 17.67
N ALA A 361 9.94 16.47 16.55
CA ALA A 361 10.66 15.19 16.52
C ALA A 361 12.07 15.30 17.15
N ALA A 362 12.77 16.40 16.90
CA ALA A 362 14.06 16.71 17.52
C ALA A 362 13.94 16.88 19.03
N ALA A 363 12.97 17.67 19.51
CA ALA A 363 12.76 17.89 20.94
C ALA A 363 12.40 16.60 21.70
N GLU A 364 11.52 15.77 21.11
CA GLU A 364 11.15 14.46 21.66
C GLU A 364 12.38 13.53 21.74
N THR A 365 13.22 13.52 20.70
CA THR A 365 14.45 12.71 20.67
C THR A 365 15.48 13.19 21.70
N ILE A 366 15.70 14.50 21.81
CA ILE A 366 16.61 15.10 22.79
C ILE A 366 16.16 14.74 24.22
N THR A 367 14.86 14.84 24.48
CA THR A 367 14.27 14.51 25.78
C THR A 367 14.41 13.01 26.08
N ASP A 368 14.11 12.15 25.12
CA ASP A 368 14.24 10.69 25.24
C ASP A 368 15.69 10.27 25.56
N TRP A 369 16.68 10.97 25.00
CA TRP A 369 18.10 10.72 25.24
C TRP A 369 18.68 11.47 26.45
N GLU A 370 17.86 12.25 27.17
CA GLU A 370 18.26 13.05 28.33
C GLU A 370 19.37 14.08 28.01
N LEU A 371 19.31 14.70 26.82
CA LEU A 371 20.37 15.59 26.31
C LEU A 371 20.04 17.08 26.40
N THR A 372 18.87 17.46 26.94
CA THR A 372 18.38 18.85 26.93
C THR A 372 19.40 19.87 27.42
N ASN A 373 20.17 19.55 28.47
CA ASN A 373 21.18 20.43 29.05
C ASN A 373 22.55 20.35 28.38
N SER A 374 22.77 19.35 27.53
CA SER A 374 24.04 19.14 26.82
C SER A 374 24.04 19.80 25.44
N ILE A 375 22.87 20.14 24.88
CA ILE A 375 22.78 20.81 23.58
C ILE A 375 23.25 22.27 23.71
N ALA A 376 24.33 22.59 23.00
CA ALA A 376 24.96 23.90 22.98
C ALA A 376 24.91 24.57 21.59
N GLY A 377 24.48 23.84 20.56
CA GLY A 377 24.39 24.37 19.21
C GLY A 377 23.53 23.51 18.30
N MET A 378 23.18 24.06 17.15
CA MET A 378 22.41 23.39 16.11
C MET A 378 23.12 23.54 14.77
N SER A 379 23.00 22.52 13.92
CA SER A 379 23.54 22.51 12.57
C SER A 379 22.51 21.90 11.62
N PHE A 380 22.22 22.61 10.54
CA PHE A 380 21.15 22.28 9.61
C PHE A 380 21.38 22.99 8.28
N ASP A 381 20.73 22.53 7.22
CA ASP A 381 20.79 23.17 5.90
C ASP A 381 19.95 24.47 5.84
N THR A 382 20.29 25.36 4.90
CA THR A 382 19.64 26.68 4.78
C THR A 382 18.29 26.60 4.04
N THR A 383 17.46 25.62 4.35
CA THR A 383 16.10 25.51 3.81
C THR A 383 15.13 26.35 4.62
N ALA A 384 14.09 26.89 3.98
CA ALA A 384 13.08 27.71 4.66
C ALA A 384 12.39 26.96 5.81
N ALA A 385 12.24 25.63 5.71
CA ALA A 385 11.70 24.81 6.80
C ALA A 385 12.57 24.88 8.07
N ASN A 386 13.89 25.06 7.93
CA ASN A 386 14.83 25.11 9.03
C ASN A 386 15.12 26.54 9.50
N THR A 387 15.18 27.52 8.59
CA THR A 387 15.65 28.89 8.85
C THR A 387 14.56 29.95 8.96
N ASP A 388 13.29 29.64 8.71
CA ASP A 388 12.23 30.65 8.80
C ASP A 388 12.18 31.29 10.20
N HIS A 389 12.14 32.62 10.23
CA HIS A 389 12.22 33.41 11.46
C HIS A 389 11.06 33.20 12.45
N LEU A 390 9.91 32.66 12.01
CA LEU A 390 8.75 32.41 12.86
C LEU A 390 8.50 30.92 13.06
N ASN A 391 8.60 30.14 11.97
CA ASN A 391 8.20 28.74 11.92
C ASN A 391 9.36 27.79 11.55
N GLY A 392 10.59 28.30 11.51
CA GLY A 392 11.77 27.50 11.25
C GLY A 392 12.04 26.51 12.37
N THR A 393 12.56 25.33 12.00
CA THR A 393 12.95 24.30 12.96
C THR A 393 13.82 24.86 14.09
N CYS A 394 14.82 25.71 13.77
CA CYS A 394 15.75 26.22 14.78
C CYS A 394 15.04 27.06 15.85
N VAL A 395 14.21 28.02 15.43
CA VAL A 395 13.44 28.91 16.32
C VAL A 395 12.50 28.11 17.21
N LEU A 396 11.77 27.17 16.61
CA LEU A 396 10.81 26.35 17.36
C LEU A 396 11.48 25.36 18.30
N LEU A 397 12.64 24.83 17.93
CA LEU A 397 13.39 23.89 18.77
C LEU A 397 14.03 24.62 19.96
N GLU A 398 14.59 25.82 19.77
CA GLU A 398 15.08 26.65 20.87
C GLU A 398 13.99 26.95 21.90
N GLN A 399 12.80 27.37 21.44
CA GLN A 399 11.64 27.62 22.29
C GLN A 399 11.23 26.37 23.09
N LYS A 400 11.25 25.20 22.45
CA LYS A 400 10.91 23.91 23.11
C LYS A 400 11.94 23.48 24.14
N LEU A 401 13.21 23.78 23.91
CA LEU A 401 14.30 23.43 24.83
C LEU A 401 14.50 24.47 25.95
N GLY A 402 13.83 25.62 25.86
CA GLY A 402 14.03 26.72 26.81
C GLY A 402 15.41 27.36 26.70
N LEU A 403 16.06 27.25 25.54
CA LEU A 403 17.34 27.89 25.27
C LEU A 403 17.11 29.38 24.97
N PRO A 404 18.02 30.29 25.40
CA PRO A 404 17.88 31.71 25.12
C PRO A 404 17.93 31.96 23.60
N THR A 405 16.91 32.64 23.07
CA THR A 405 16.81 32.99 21.65
C THR A 405 17.95 33.93 21.24
N PRO A 406 18.75 33.61 20.20
CA PRO A 406 19.60 34.59 19.56
C PRO A 406 18.72 35.56 18.80
N HIS A 407 18.64 36.82 19.26
CA HIS A 407 18.09 37.87 18.42
C HIS A 407 19.00 38.08 17.20
N PRO A 408 18.43 38.19 15.99
CA PRO A 408 19.19 38.51 14.78
C PRO A 408 19.87 39.89 14.85
#